data_AF-A0A936NQR4-F1
#
_entry.id   AF-A0A936NQR4-F1
#
_cell.length_a   1.000
_cell.length_b   1.000
_cell.length_c   1.000
_cell.angle_alpha   90.00
_cell.angle_beta   90.00
_cell.angle_gamma   90.00
#
_symmetry.space_group_name_H-M   'P 1'
#
loop_
_entity.id
_entity.type
_entity.pdbx_description
1 polymer ?
#
loop_
_entity_poly.entity_id
_entity_poly.type
_entity_poly.pdbx_seq_one_letter_code
_entity_poly.pdbx_strand_id
1 'polypeptide(L)'
;MLITVAGDDWPQFRGPQGNGHSDARGLPLTWSENENIIWKTAIHGRGWSSPVVYGNQIWLTTATPDGRKLHALCIDRQSGKIIKDMLLFEVAEPQYAHPFNSYASPTPVIEEGRVYITFGSPGTACIDTRSFKVLWQRRDIECNHFRGAGSSPIIFENLLLMNFDGSDYQFVTALDKKTGRTVWQTKRSIDFQDLQPNGKPAADGDYRKGFATPHITRVNGRVEMISLGSKAAYAYDPRTGKELWRVEERDQHSASTRPVIGHGMIFYPTGFAAGQLFAVKMGGSGLITDSHVAWKFKRSVPNKPSLLLIDDLIYMINDTGIASCLEAKTGQLVWQQRIGGEYSASPVYADGKIWLVSEDGKSIVIRTGRTFEKLAENTLNEGALASPAIAGKALYLRTRTHLYRIED
;
A
#
# COMPACT_ATOMS: atom_id res chain seq x y z
N MET A 1 -33.57 12.96 -6.44
CA MET A 1 -32.67 12.09 -5.65
C MET A 1 -31.69 11.48 -6.64
N LEU A 2 -30.54 12.12 -6.85
CA LEU A 2 -29.49 11.57 -7.72
C LEU A 2 -28.81 10.45 -6.93
N ILE A 3 -29.07 9.20 -7.32
CA ILE A 3 -28.29 8.06 -6.87
C ILE A 3 -26.92 8.23 -7.53
N THR A 4 -25.96 8.80 -6.81
CA THR A 4 -24.55 8.67 -7.17
C THR A 4 -24.21 7.18 -7.13
N VAL A 5 -24.12 6.57 -8.31
CA VAL A 5 -23.54 5.24 -8.48
C VAL A 5 -22.12 5.31 -7.90
N ALA A 6 -21.77 4.36 -7.02
CA ALA A 6 -20.44 4.26 -6.46
C ALA A 6 -19.38 4.26 -7.56
N GLY A 7 -18.16 4.69 -7.26
CA GLY A 7 -17.03 4.46 -8.17
C GLY A 7 -16.90 2.95 -8.45
N ASP A 8 -17.01 2.57 -9.72
CA ASP A 8 -16.90 1.17 -10.16
C ASP A 8 -15.45 0.64 -10.16
N ASP A 9 -14.49 1.53 -9.91
CA ASP A 9 -13.06 1.26 -10.06
C ASP A 9 -12.30 1.38 -8.73
N TRP A 10 -11.25 0.56 -8.61
CA TRP A 10 -10.27 0.57 -7.53
C TRP A 10 -8.86 0.52 -8.14
N PRO A 11 -8.40 1.61 -8.78
CA PRO A 11 -7.32 1.55 -9.78
C PRO A 11 -5.90 1.41 -9.21
N GLN A 12 -5.71 1.55 -7.91
CA GLN A 12 -4.38 1.54 -7.28
C GLN A 12 -4.46 0.96 -5.86
N PHE A 13 -3.30 0.74 -5.25
CA PHE A 13 -3.22 0.39 -3.84
C PHE A 13 -3.99 1.41 -2.97
N ARG A 14 -4.94 0.89 -2.18
CA ARG A 14 -5.88 1.67 -1.35
C ARG A 14 -6.87 2.56 -2.13
N GLY A 15 -7.22 2.16 -3.34
CA GLY A 15 -8.40 2.68 -4.05
C GLY A 15 -8.17 4.01 -4.77
N PRO A 16 -9.25 4.63 -5.31
CA PRO A 16 -9.16 5.75 -6.24
C PRO A 16 -8.31 6.91 -5.74
N GLN A 17 -8.43 7.24 -4.45
CA GLN A 17 -7.68 8.32 -3.80
C GLN A 17 -6.44 7.83 -3.03
N GLY A 18 -6.17 6.52 -3.00
CA GLY A 18 -5.04 5.95 -2.27
C GLY A 18 -5.12 6.08 -0.75
N ASN A 19 -6.33 6.28 -0.20
CA ASN A 19 -6.60 6.45 1.23
C ASN A 19 -7.42 5.30 1.84
N GLY A 20 -7.89 4.35 1.03
CA GLY A 20 -8.69 3.19 1.47
C GLY A 20 -10.18 3.49 1.59
N HIS A 21 -10.66 4.61 1.04
CA HIS A 21 -12.07 5.00 1.08
C HIS A 21 -12.80 4.61 -0.21
N SER A 22 -14.08 4.27 -0.06
CA SER A 22 -15.04 4.11 -1.15
C SER A 22 -16.36 4.79 -0.80
N ASP A 23 -17.04 5.31 -1.82
CA ASP A 23 -18.42 5.80 -1.73
C ASP A 23 -19.46 4.67 -1.90
N ALA A 24 -19.00 3.42 -2.03
CA ALA A 24 -19.86 2.24 -2.11
C ALA A 24 -20.80 2.11 -0.92
N ARG A 25 -22.01 1.58 -1.19
CA ARG A 25 -23.04 1.32 -0.19
C ARG A 25 -23.58 -0.10 -0.37
N GLY A 26 -24.09 -0.68 0.71
CA GLY A 26 -24.60 -2.05 0.68
C GLY A 26 -23.50 -3.07 0.39
N LEU A 27 -22.30 -2.85 0.92
CA LEU A 27 -21.23 -3.85 0.93
C LEU A 27 -21.57 -4.96 1.93
N PRO A 28 -21.13 -6.20 1.68
CA PRO A 28 -21.44 -7.35 2.52
C PRO A 28 -20.93 -7.17 3.95
N LEU A 29 -21.78 -7.53 4.92
CA LEU A 29 -21.42 -7.57 6.33
C LEU A 29 -20.98 -8.98 6.76
N THR A 30 -21.68 -10.00 6.29
CA THR A 30 -21.41 -11.40 6.61
C THR A 30 -20.95 -12.15 5.37
N TRP A 31 -20.03 -13.10 5.56
CA TRP A 31 -19.63 -14.06 4.53
C TRP A 31 -18.88 -15.24 5.17
N SER A 32 -18.84 -16.34 4.44
CA SER A 32 -18.03 -17.51 4.76
C SER A 32 -17.60 -18.18 3.47
N GLU A 33 -16.93 -19.33 3.53
CA GLU A 33 -16.63 -20.11 2.32
C GLU A 33 -17.89 -20.53 1.52
N ASN A 34 -19.09 -20.49 2.14
CA ASN A 34 -20.35 -20.91 1.53
C ASN A 34 -21.45 -19.82 1.53
N GLU A 35 -21.15 -18.60 1.99
CA GLU A 35 -22.12 -17.49 2.12
C GLU A 35 -21.55 -16.22 1.51
N ASN A 36 -22.35 -15.53 0.68
CA ASN A 36 -22.04 -14.25 0.04
C ASN A 36 -20.74 -14.27 -0.80
N ILE A 37 -20.37 -15.43 -1.33
CA ILE A 37 -19.28 -15.61 -2.29
C ILE A 37 -19.88 -15.82 -3.68
N ILE A 38 -19.74 -14.81 -4.55
CA ILE A 38 -20.21 -14.89 -5.94
C ILE A 38 -19.31 -15.81 -6.76
N TRP A 39 -18.01 -15.68 -6.56
CA TRP A 39 -17.00 -16.59 -7.11
C TRP A 39 -15.73 -16.53 -6.28
N LYS A 40 -14.94 -17.61 -6.37
CA LYS A 40 -13.55 -17.65 -5.92
C LYS A 40 -12.70 -18.33 -6.98
N THR A 41 -11.51 -17.78 -7.21
CA THR A 41 -10.60 -18.21 -8.27
C THR A 41 -9.26 -18.54 -7.67
N ALA A 42 -8.79 -19.77 -7.88
CA ALA A 42 -7.45 -20.18 -7.46
C ALA A 42 -6.39 -19.36 -8.19
N ILE A 43 -5.43 -18.82 -7.44
CA ILE A 43 -4.30 -18.05 -7.93
C ILE A 43 -3.04 -18.88 -7.68
N HIS A 44 -2.36 -19.25 -8.77
CA HIS A 44 -1.11 -20.00 -8.67
C HIS A 44 0.03 -19.16 -8.08
N GLY A 45 1.06 -19.83 -7.57
CA GLY A 45 2.25 -19.17 -7.03
C GLY A 45 1.98 -18.47 -5.69
N ARG A 46 2.71 -17.39 -5.45
CA ARG A 46 2.66 -16.61 -4.21
C ARG A 46 2.81 -15.12 -4.53
N GLY A 47 2.01 -14.27 -3.89
CA GLY A 47 2.08 -12.82 -4.06
C GLY A 47 1.15 -12.09 -3.10
N TRP A 48 1.51 -10.88 -2.69
CA TRP A 48 0.73 -10.07 -1.73
C TRP A 48 0.16 -8.78 -2.32
N SER A 49 0.24 -8.60 -3.64
CA SER A 49 -0.43 -7.46 -4.28
C SER A 49 -1.93 -7.50 -4.02
N SER A 50 -2.47 -6.34 -3.70
CA SER A 50 -3.91 -6.14 -3.58
C SER A 50 -4.54 -6.15 -4.98
N PRO A 51 -5.79 -6.61 -5.14
CA PRO A 51 -6.49 -6.48 -6.40
C PRO A 51 -6.67 -5.00 -6.75
N VAL A 52 -6.46 -4.67 -8.03
CA VAL A 52 -6.93 -3.40 -8.60
C VAL A 52 -8.00 -3.67 -9.63
N VAL A 53 -9.02 -2.82 -9.65
CA VAL A 53 -10.22 -2.99 -10.48
C VAL A 53 -10.36 -1.78 -11.41
N TYR A 54 -10.57 -2.03 -12.69
CA TYR A 54 -10.94 -1.00 -13.67
C TYR A 54 -11.94 -1.58 -14.68
N GLY A 55 -13.16 -1.05 -14.68
CA GLY A 55 -14.29 -1.58 -15.43
C GLY A 55 -14.55 -3.05 -15.08
N ASN A 56 -14.34 -3.93 -16.05
CA ASN A 56 -14.55 -5.38 -15.92
C ASN A 56 -13.25 -6.18 -15.69
N GLN A 57 -12.12 -5.52 -15.46
CA GLN A 57 -10.83 -6.18 -15.27
C GLN A 57 -10.34 -6.05 -13.84
N ILE A 58 -9.85 -7.16 -13.28
CA ILE A 58 -9.10 -7.20 -12.02
C ILE A 58 -7.67 -7.60 -12.33
N TRP A 59 -6.70 -6.85 -11.83
CA TRP A 59 -5.28 -7.13 -12.03
C TRP A 59 -4.58 -7.49 -10.72
N LEU A 60 -3.72 -8.50 -10.79
CA LEU A 60 -2.90 -9.02 -9.71
C LEU A 60 -1.49 -9.37 -10.21
N THR A 61 -0.55 -9.47 -9.28
CA THR A 61 0.77 -10.07 -9.52
C THR A 61 0.95 -11.35 -8.73
N THR A 62 1.66 -12.32 -9.30
CA THR A 62 2.06 -13.55 -8.60
C THR A 62 3.46 -13.97 -9.03
N ALA A 63 4.12 -14.79 -8.24
CA ALA A 63 5.43 -15.33 -8.53
C ALA A 63 5.51 -16.82 -8.18
N THR A 64 6.41 -17.55 -8.82
CA THR A 64 6.79 -18.88 -8.31
C THR A 64 7.39 -18.75 -6.90
N PRO A 65 7.23 -19.75 -6.02
CA PRO A 65 7.75 -19.68 -4.65
C PRO A 65 9.25 -19.39 -4.56
N ASP A 66 10.02 -19.83 -5.56
CA ASP A 66 11.47 -19.57 -5.68
C ASP A 66 11.81 -18.18 -6.24
N GLY A 67 10.82 -17.40 -6.68
CA GLY A 67 10.99 -16.06 -7.24
C GLY A 67 11.50 -16.00 -8.68
N ARG A 68 11.68 -17.15 -9.34
CA ARG A 68 12.29 -17.22 -10.67
C ARG A 68 11.38 -16.77 -11.81
N LYS A 69 10.06 -16.85 -11.63
CA LYS A 69 9.06 -16.44 -12.63
C LYS A 69 8.06 -15.47 -12.01
N LEU A 70 7.91 -14.31 -12.64
CA LEU A 70 7.08 -13.20 -12.17
C LEU A 70 5.95 -12.94 -13.16
N HIS A 71 4.71 -13.02 -12.70
CA HIS A 71 3.52 -13.05 -13.52
C HIS A 71 2.57 -11.89 -13.20
N ALA A 72 1.89 -11.41 -14.23
CA ALA A 72 0.71 -10.57 -14.12
C ALA A 72 -0.54 -11.35 -14.53
N LEU A 73 -1.59 -11.23 -13.73
CA LEU A 73 -2.88 -11.87 -13.97
C LEU A 73 -3.94 -10.81 -14.26
N CYS A 74 -4.74 -11.03 -15.30
CA CYS A 74 -5.97 -10.31 -15.55
C CYS A 74 -7.15 -11.28 -15.37
N ILE A 75 -8.08 -10.91 -14.51
CA ILE A 75 -9.25 -11.70 -14.14
C ILE A 75 -10.51 -10.92 -14.55
N ASP A 76 -11.47 -11.62 -15.12
CA ASP A 76 -12.80 -11.09 -15.43
C ASP A 76 -13.56 -10.81 -14.13
N ARG A 77 -13.96 -9.55 -13.91
CA ARG A 77 -14.62 -9.12 -12.67
C ARG A 77 -15.96 -9.83 -12.45
N GLN A 78 -16.70 -10.13 -13.52
CA GLN A 78 -18.02 -10.76 -13.40
C GLN A 78 -17.94 -12.25 -13.09
N SER A 79 -17.18 -13.01 -13.88
CA SER A 79 -17.13 -14.47 -13.81
C SER A 79 -16.01 -15.03 -12.95
N GLY A 80 -15.01 -14.21 -12.56
CA GLY A 80 -13.82 -14.66 -11.85
C GLY A 80 -12.81 -15.43 -12.71
N LYS A 81 -13.06 -15.60 -14.02
CA LYS A 81 -12.14 -16.35 -14.89
C LYS A 81 -10.85 -15.58 -15.12
N ILE A 82 -9.71 -16.26 -15.05
CA ILE A 82 -8.43 -15.70 -15.49
C ILE A 82 -8.50 -15.52 -17.02
N ILE A 83 -8.55 -14.26 -17.47
CA ILE A 83 -8.53 -13.89 -18.90
C ILE A 83 -7.11 -14.02 -19.44
N LYS A 84 -6.13 -13.62 -18.63
CA LYS A 84 -4.72 -13.66 -19.02
C LYS A 84 -3.84 -13.98 -17.82
N ASP A 85 -2.90 -14.89 -18.06
CA ASP A 85 -1.73 -15.14 -17.23
C ASP A 85 -0.48 -14.82 -18.07
N MET A 86 0.31 -13.84 -17.63
CA MET A 86 1.44 -13.30 -18.38
C MET A 86 2.72 -13.45 -17.57
N LEU A 87 3.62 -14.34 -18.01
CA LEU A 87 5.02 -14.31 -17.56
C LEU A 87 5.66 -13.00 -18.06
N LEU A 88 5.99 -12.10 -17.13
CA LEU A 88 6.61 -10.81 -17.46
C LEU A 88 8.13 -10.85 -17.35
N PHE A 89 8.64 -11.54 -16.32
CA PHE A 89 10.06 -11.58 -16.02
C PHE A 89 10.49 -12.96 -15.52
N GLU A 90 11.59 -13.45 -16.08
CA GLU A 90 12.41 -14.50 -15.48
C GLU A 90 13.59 -13.87 -14.72
N VAL A 91 13.92 -14.45 -13.57
CA VAL A 91 14.99 -14.02 -12.67
C VAL A 91 15.88 -15.22 -12.37
N ALA A 92 17.12 -15.19 -12.84
CA ALA A 92 18.06 -16.31 -12.67
C ALA A 92 18.42 -16.52 -11.19
N GLU A 93 18.69 -15.43 -10.48
CA GLU A 93 19.10 -15.41 -9.08
C GLU A 93 18.25 -14.40 -8.29
N PRO A 94 17.07 -14.82 -7.81
CA PRO A 94 16.19 -13.95 -7.03
C PRO A 94 16.87 -13.49 -5.72
N GLN A 95 16.72 -12.20 -5.39
CA GLN A 95 17.15 -11.66 -4.09
C GLN A 95 16.43 -12.38 -2.94
N TYR A 96 16.99 -12.38 -1.72
CA TYR A 96 16.23 -12.88 -0.57
C TYR A 96 14.91 -12.10 -0.38
N ALA A 97 13.84 -12.83 -0.07
CA ALA A 97 12.53 -12.28 0.30
C ALA A 97 12.10 -12.86 1.65
N HIS A 98 11.68 -12.00 2.57
CA HIS A 98 11.30 -12.43 3.91
C HIS A 98 9.99 -13.26 3.88
N PRO A 99 9.77 -14.25 4.77
CA PRO A 99 8.54 -15.05 4.81
C PRO A 99 7.22 -14.30 4.99
N PHE A 100 7.19 -13.08 5.55
CA PHE A 100 5.99 -12.23 5.54
C PHE A 100 5.83 -11.40 4.27
N ASN A 101 6.80 -11.43 3.35
CA ASN A 101 6.80 -10.74 2.08
C ASN A 101 6.76 -11.75 0.90
N SER A 102 6.80 -11.27 -0.35
CA SER A 102 6.81 -12.10 -1.54
C SER A 102 7.52 -11.38 -2.70
N TYR A 103 7.85 -12.13 -3.75
CA TYR A 103 8.40 -11.55 -4.98
C TYR A 103 7.37 -10.75 -5.80
N ALA A 104 6.09 -10.76 -5.41
CA ALA A 104 4.97 -10.15 -6.11
C ALA A 104 4.06 -9.37 -5.14
N SER A 105 4.68 -8.62 -4.22
CA SER A 105 3.95 -7.80 -3.24
C SER A 105 3.51 -6.43 -3.74
N PRO A 106 4.28 -5.71 -4.58
CA PRO A 106 3.82 -4.42 -5.10
C PRO A 106 2.50 -4.56 -5.86
N THR A 107 1.53 -3.73 -5.49
CA THR A 107 0.20 -3.69 -6.11
C THR A 107 0.28 -2.92 -7.43
N PRO A 108 -0.27 -3.44 -8.54
CA PRO A 108 -0.34 -2.72 -9.81
C PRO A 108 -1.06 -1.36 -9.70
N VAL A 109 -0.89 -0.51 -10.70
CA VAL A 109 -1.77 0.64 -10.93
C VAL A 109 -2.34 0.58 -12.34
N ILE A 110 -3.64 0.81 -12.47
CA ILE A 110 -4.38 0.72 -13.74
C ILE A 110 -5.09 2.03 -14.04
N GLU A 111 -5.08 2.40 -15.33
CA GLU A 111 -5.89 3.47 -15.89
C GLU A 111 -6.51 2.98 -17.21
N GLU A 112 -7.31 3.82 -17.86
CA GLU A 112 -7.88 3.45 -19.14
C GLU A 112 -6.80 3.02 -20.16
N GLY A 113 -6.94 1.80 -20.67
CA GLY A 113 -6.05 1.24 -21.70
C GLY A 113 -4.69 0.76 -21.20
N ARG A 114 -4.26 1.04 -19.96
CA ARG A 114 -2.92 0.66 -19.47
C ARG A 114 -2.91 0.17 -18.03
N VAL A 115 -2.13 -0.87 -17.78
CA VAL A 115 -1.77 -1.30 -16.42
C VAL A 115 -0.25 -1.29 -16.26
N TYR A 116 0.20 -0.82 -15.10
CA TYR A 116 1.59 -0.68 -14.73
C TYR A 116 1.90 -1.61 -13.57
N ILE A 117 2.95 -2.40 -13.74
CA ILE A 117 3.31 -3.48 -12.83
C ILE A 117 4.78 -3.36 -12.51
N THR A 118 5.13 -3.45 -11.23
CA THR A 118 6.52 -3.55 -10.77
C THR A 118 6.67 -4.75 -9.85
N PHE A 119 7.85 -5.37 -9.89
CA PHE A 119 8.28 -6.36 -8.92
C PHE A 119 9.48 -5.82 -8.11
N GLY A 120 9.71 -4.50 -8.14
CA GLY A 120 10.93 -3.87 -7.66
C GLY A 120 12.06 -4.02 -8.68
N SER A 121 13.26 -4.34 -8.21
CA SER A 121 14.47 -4.46 -9.05
C SER A 121 14.36 -5.49 -10.18
N PRO A 122 13.68 -6.65 -10.01
CA PRO A 122 13.48 -7.60 -11.10
C PRO A 122 12.85 -7.02 -12.37
N GLY A 123 11.99 -6.00 -12.24
CA GLY A 123 11.49 -5.27 -13.39
C GLY A 123 10.18 -4.52 -13.19
N THR A 124 9.95 -3.57 -14.09
CA THR A 124 8.71 -2.78 -14.21
C THR A 124 8.22 -2.83 -15.65
N ALA A 125 6.90 -2.94 -15.88
CA ALA A 125 6.29 -3.04 -17.19
C ALA A 125 5.02 -2.21 -17.31
N CYS A 126 4.70 -1.79 -18.53
CA CYS A 126 3.39 -1.30 -18.92
C CYS A 126 2.77 -2.26 -19.92
N ILE A 127 1.48 -2.56 -19.74
CA ILE A 127 0.72 -3.47 -20.58
C ILE A 127 -0.52 -2.75 -21.09
N ASP A 128 -0.84 -2.92 -22.36
CA ASP A 128 -2.11 -2.50 -22.94
C ASP A 128 -3.24 -3.43 -22.46
N THR A 129 -4.25 -2.88 -21.79
CA THR A 129 -5.29 -3.68 -21.10
C THR A 129 -6.32 -4.29 -22.06
N ARG A 130 -6.28 -3.96 -23.35
CA ARG A 130 -7.21 -4.50 -24.36
C ARG A 130 -6.58 -5.64 -25.14
N SER A 131 -5.34 -5.45 -25.59
CA SER A 131 -4.58 -6.41 -26.41
C SER A 131 -3.65 -7.31 -25.60
N PHE A 132 -3.43 -7.02 -24.32
CA PHE A 132 -2.45 -7.68 -23.44
C PHE A 132 -1.02 -7.62 -23.97
N LYS A 133 -0.71 -6.66 -24.85
CA LYS A 133 0.65 -6.43 -25.33
C LYS A 133 1.44 -5.67 -24.29
N VAL A 134 2.64 -6.13 -24.01
CA VAL A 134 3.62 -5.37 -23.22
C VAL A 134 4.10 -4.20 -24.08
N LEU A 135 3.82 -2.97 -23.63
CA LEU A 135 4.16 -1.73 -24.34
C LEU A 135 5.62 -1.33 -24.10
N TRP A 136 6.11 -1.54 -22.87
CA TRP A 136 7.51 -1.36 -22.50
C TRP A 136 7.83 -2.15 -21.24
N GLN A 137 9.12 -2.44 -21.04
CA GLN A 137 9.68 -3.03 -19.81
C GLN A 137 10.97 -2.32 -19.42
N ARG A 138 11.29 -2.33 -18.13
CA ARG A 138 12.53 -1.82 -17.53
C ARG A 138 13.06 -2.85 -16.53
N ARG A 139 14.37 -3.08 -16.53
CA ARG A 139 15.09 -3.98 -15.61
C ARG A 139 16.33 -3.33 -14.98
N ASP A 140 16.55 -2.07 -15.28
CA ASP A 140 17.75 -1.29 -14.94
C ASP A 140 17.54 -0.34 -13.75
N ILE A 141 16.42 -0.47 -13.04
CA ILE A 141 16.13 0.29 -11.81
C ILE A 141 16.36 -0.65 -10.63
N GLU A 142 17.54 -0.59 -10.04
CA GLU A 142 18.00 -1.59 -9.09
C GLU A 142 18.29 -1.02 -7.70
N CYS A 143 17.89 -1.80 -6.70
CA CYS A 143 18.44 -1.82 -5.35
C CYS A 143 18.37 -3.26 -4.82
N ASN A 144 19.12 -3.55 -3.77
CA ASN A 144 18.95 -4.75 -2.96
C ASN A 144 17.76 -4.55 -2.01
N HIS A 145 16.60 -5.10 -2.36
CA HIS A 145 15.41 -5.00 -1.51
C HIS A 145 15.59 -5.73 -0.18
N PHE A 146 16.53 -6.68 -0.08
CA PHE A 146 16.90 -7.52 1.06
C PHE A 146 15.76 -8.37 1.67
N ARG A 147 14.60 -7.79 1.97
CA ARG A 147 13.40 -8.45 2.50
C ARG A 147 12.28 -8.56 1.45
N GLY A 148 12.58 -8.30 0.18
CA GLY A 148 11.64 -8.25 -0.94
C GLY A 148 11.03 -6.86 -1.15
N ALA A 149 10.62 -6.55 -2.38
CA ALA A 149 9.98 -5.27 -2.71
C ALA A 149 8.58 -5.17 -2.07
N GLY A 150 8.16 -3.96 -1.68
CA GLY A 150 6.84 -3.72 -1.09
C GLY A 150 6.13 -2.46 -1.59
N SER A 151 6.88 -1.45 -2.04
CA SER A 151 6.33 -0.19 -2.52
C SER A 151 5.60 -0.37 -3.85
N SER A 152 4.36 0.11 -3.92
CA SER A 152 3.55 0.07 -5.14
C SER A 152 3.77 1.36 -5.97
N PRO A 153 3.67 1.30 -7.31
CA PRO A 153 3.69 2.49 -8.15
C PRO A 153 2.40 3.30 -8.01
N ILE A 154 2.47 4.60 -8.25
CA ILE A 154 1.30 5.47 -8.40
C ILE A 154 1.41 6.30 -9.68
N ILE A 155 0.27 6.77 -10.20
CA ILE A 155 0.22 7.66 -11.36
C ILE A 155 0.01 9.10 -10.87
N PHE A 156 0.77 10.03 -11.45
CA PHE A 156 0.53 11.45 -11.34
C PHE A 156 0.77 12.11 -12.70
N GLU A 157 -0.27 12.70 -13.30
CA GLU A 157 -0.20 13.24 -14.67
C GLU A 157 0.33 12.20 -15.67
N ASN A 158 1.45 12.47 -16.33
CA ASN A 158 2.13 11.55 -17.26
C ASN A 158 3.25 10.74 -16.59
N LEU A 159 3.35 10.76 -15.26
CA LEU A 159 4.41 10.13 -14.49
C LEU A 159 3.94 8.87 -13.78
N LEU A 160 4.77 7.84 -13.83
CA LEU A 160 4.71 6.67 -12.96
C LEU A 160 5.76 6.86 -11.85
N LEU A 161 5.29 7.07 -10.62
CA LEU A 161 6.12 7.39 -9.44
C LEU A 161 6.36 6.14 -8.61
N MET A 162 7.61 5.93 -8.17
CA MET A 162 8.02 4.73 -7.41
C MET A 162 9.05 5.05 -6.33
N ASN A 163 8.98 4.30 -5.23
CA ASN A 163 9.97 4.28 -4.15
C ASN A 163 10.86 3.03 -4.27
N PHE A 164 12.17 3.21 -4.18
CA PHE A 164 13.17 2.15 -4.15
C PHE A 164 14.09 2.37 -2.95
N ASP A 165 13.71 1.77 -1.82
CA ASP A 165 14.45 1.86 -0.56
C ASP A 165 15.00 0.50 -0.17
N GLY A 166 16.07 0.10 -0.87
CA GLY A 166 16.83 -1.11 -0.59
C GLY A 166 17.77 -0.95 0.60
N SER A 167 18.55 -1.99 0.91
CA SER A 167 19.58 -1.93 1.95
C SER A 167 20.85 -1.20 1.48
N ASP A 168 21.09 -1.17 0.18
CA ASP A 168 22.24 -0.55 -0.50
C ASP A 168 21.94 0.87 -1.00
N TYR A 169 20.80 1.06 -1.67
CA TYR A 169 20.38 2.32 -2.28
C TYR A 169 18.97 2.72 -1.87
N GLN A 170 18.77 4.01 -1.58
CA GLN A 170 17.48 4.61 -1.22
C GLN A 170 17.20 5.80 -2.13
N PHE A 171 16.17 5.70 -2.97
CA PHE A 171 15.79 6.74 -3.90
C PHE A 171 14.31 6.68 -4.29
N VAL A 172 13.82 7.79 -4.82
CA VAL A 172 12.53 7.90 -5.50
C VAL A 172 12.77 8.17 -6.98
N THR A 173 11.87 7.71 -7.84
CA THR A 173 12.01 7.87 -9.30
C THR A 173 10.66 8.10 -9.98
N ALA A 174 10.69 8.83 -11.10
CA ALA A 174 9.56 8.96 -12.01
C ALA A 174 9.93 8.46 -13.40
N LEU A 175 9.02 7.67 -13.98
CA LEU A 175 9.08 7.30 -15.38
C LEU A 175 7.99 8.04 -16.17
N ASP A 176 8.27 8.38 -17.42
CA ASP A 176 7.22 8.73 -18.37
C ASP A 176 6.36 7.48 -18.57
N LYS A 177 5.07 7.55 -18.19
CA LYS A 177 4.21 6.37 -18.15
C LYS A 177 3.89 5.80 -19.54
N LYS A 178 4.14 6.55 -20.62
CA LYS A 178 3.88 6.08 -22.00
C LYS A 178 5.07 5.32 -22.56
N THR A 179 6.28 5.78 -22.28
CA THR A 179 7.53 5.28 -22.88
C THR A 179 8.39 4.47 -21.93
N GLY A 180 8.12 4.54 -20.63
CA GLY A 180 8.91 3.89 -19.59
C GLY A 180 10.25 4.57 -19.34
N ARG A 181 10.61 5.67 -20.00
CA ARG A 181 11.88 6.38 -19.82
C ARG A 181 11.93 7.10 -18.47
N THR A 182 13.08 7.09 -17.82
CA THR A 182 13.28 7.85 -16.58
C THR A 182 13.20 9.35 -16.86
N VAL A 183 12.33 10.05 -16.12
CA VAL A 183 12.20 11.51 -16.16
C VAL A 183 13.09 12.14 -15.10
N TRP A 184 13.06 11.63 -13.88
CA TRP A 184 13.94 12.03 -12.80
C TRP A 184 14.16 10.88 -11.82
N GLN A 185 15.27 10.96 -11.08
CA GLN A 185 15.58 10.08 -9.94
C GLN A 185 16.24 10.93 -8.86
N THR A 186 15.87 10.71 -7.61
CA THR A 186 16.37 11.49 -6.47
C THR A 186 16.75 10.55 -5.33
N LYS A 187 18.02 10.59 -4.94
CA LYS A 187 18.53 9.88 -3.76
C LYS A 187 17.92 10.49 -2.50
N ARG A 188 17.59 9.66 -1.52
CA ARG A 188 17.15 10.14 -0.21
C ARG A 188 18.29 10.88 0.48
N SER A 189 18.00 12.05 1.03
CA SER A 189 19.03 12.94 1.60
C SER A 189 19.39 12.64 3.06
N ILE A 190 18.68 11.74 3.74
CA ILE A 190 18.97 11.42 5.14
C ILE A 190 20.39 10.88 5.28
N ASP A 191 21.12 11.43 6.23
CA ASP A 191 22.27 10.74 6.81
C ASP A 191 21.77 9.72 7.84
N PHE A 192 21.97 8.45 7.54
CA PHE A 192 21.56 7.31 8.36
C PHE A 192 22.38 7.17 9.65
N GLN A 193 23.58 7.75 9.72
CA GLN A 193 24.47 7.72 10.88
C GLN A 193 24.76 6.30 11.41
N ASP A 194 24.84 5.33 10.50
CA ASP A 194 24.99 3.90 10.80
C ASP A 194 26.21 3.27 10.09
N LEU A 195 27.12 4.09 9.57
CA LEU A 195 28.34 3.59 8.95
C LEU A 195 29.32 3.07 10.00
N GLN A 196 29.79 1.85 9.80
CA GLN A 196 30.85 1.23 10.58
C GLN A 196 32.23 1.77 10.13
N PRO A 197 33.33 1.54 10.89
CA PRO A 197 34.67 2.01 10.50
C PRO A 197 35.15 1.55 9.11
N ASN A 198 34.59 0.46 8.58
CA ASN A 198 34.88 -0.05 7.23
C ASN A 198 34.04 0.64 6.13
N GLY A 199 33.27 1.67 6.45
CA GLY A 199 32.41 2.40 5.52
C GLY A 199 31.14 1.65 5.09
N LYS A 200 30.84 0.49 5.70
CA LYS A 200 29.61 -0.27 5.42
C LYS A 200 28.50 0.08 6.41
N PRO A 201 27.23 0.04 6.00
CA PRO A 201 26.11 0.20 6.91
C PRO A 201 26.10 -0.85 8.03
N ALA A 202 25.58 -0.51 9.20
CA ALA A 202 25.23 -1.47 10.24
C ALA A 202 24.17 -2.46 9.73
N ALA A 203 24.25 -3.71 10.21
CA ALA A 203 23.32 -4.78 9.83
C ALA A 203 23.11 -4.93 8.32
N ASP A 204 24.17 -4.76 7.51
CA ASP A 204 24.14 -4.84 6.04
C ASP A 204 23.07 -3.93 5.39
N GLY A 205 22.72 -2.83 6.07
CA GLY A 205 21.72 -1.86 5.61
C GLY A 205 20.27 -2.29 5.89
N ASP A 206 20.03 -3.30 6.74
CA ASP A 206 18.68 -3.76 7.09
C ASP A 206 17.83 -2.59 7.63
N TYR A 207 18.43 -1.63 8.32
CA TYR A 207 17.73 -0.46 8.86
C TYR A 207 17.53 0.70 7.88
N ARG A 208 17.97 0.58 6.62
CA ARG A 208 17.84 1.66 5.61
C ARG A 208 16.63 1.50 4.69
N LYS A 209 15.92 0.38 4.81
CA LYS A 209 14.85 -0.01 3.89
C LYS A 209 13.51 0.65 4.18
N GLY A 210 12.72 0.81 3.13
CA GLY A 210 11.36 1.31 3.16
C GLY A 210 10.48 0.53 2.19
N PHE A 211 9.20 0.40 2.54
CA PHE A 211 8.22 -0.36 1.76
C PHE A 211 6.96 0.46 1.44
N ALA A 212 6.96 1.74 1.83
CA ALA A 212 5.81 2.61 1.71
C ALA A 212 5.53 2.99 0.25
N THR A 213 4.24 3.05 -0.07
CA THR A 213 3.74 3.62 -1.33
C THR A 213 3.55 5.13 -1.17
N PRO A 214 4.02 5.98 -2.10
CA PRO A 214 3.88 7.44 -1.98
C PRO A 214 2.42 7.90 -2.11
N HIS A 215 2.15 9.15 -1.73
CA HIS A 215 0.83 9.77 -1.83
C HIS A 215 0.93 11.20 -2.37
N ILE A 216 0.06 11.57 -3.31
CA ILE A 216 0.01 12.93 -3.87
C ILE A 216 -0.96 13.78 -3.07
N THR A 217 -0.55 14.99 -2.74
CA THR A 217 -1.41 15.96 -2.06
C THR A 217 -1.20 17.37 -2.56
N ARG A 218 -2.01 18.31 -2.07
CA ARG A 218 -1.89 19.74 -2.33
C ARG A 218 -1.73 20.49 -1.02
N VAL A 219 -0.69 21.32 -0.95
CA VAL A 219 -0.38 22.20 0.18
C VAL A 219 -0.31 23.62 -0.33
N ASN A 220 -1.20 24.50 0.12
CA ASN A 220 -1.20 25.92 -0.27
C ASN A 220 -1.12 26.12 -1.81
N GLY A 221 -1.85 25.30 -2.58
CA GLY A 221 -1.85 25.33 -4.05
C GLY A 221 -0.70 24.58 -4.73
N ARG A 222 0.39 24.23 -4.02
CA ARG A 222 1.50 23.41 -4.53
C ARG A 222 1.17 21.92 -4.44
N VAL A 223 1.50 21.15 -5.47
CA VAL A 223 1.40 19.69 -5.43
C VAL A 223 2.65 19.11 -4.79
N GLU A 224 2.48 18.17 -3.86
CA GLU A 224 3.58 17.47 -3.19
C GLU A 224 3.38 15.96 -3.27
N MET A 225 4.46 15.21 -3.48
CA MET A 225 4.52 13.77 -3.29
C MET A 225 5.08 13.47 -1.91
N ILE A 226 4.23 12.96 -1.01
CA ILE A 226 4.64 12.47 0.29
C ILE A 226 5.18 11.05 0.13
N SER A 227 6.44 10.85 0.51
CA SER A 227 7.12 9.56 0.39
C SER A 227 7.84 9.22 1.69
N LEU A 228 7.39 8.16 2.33
CA LEU A 228 8.01 7.63 3.54
C LEU A 228 9.17 6.71 3.14
N GLY A 229 10.34 6.92 3.74
CA GLY A 229 11.48 6.01 3.63
C GLY A 229 11.81 5.42 5.00
N SER A 230 13.00 4.84 5.12
CA SER A 230 13.51 4.49 6.44
C SER A 230 14.02 5.72 7.19
N LYS A 231 13.75 5.79 8.50
CA LYS A 231 14.19 6.87 9.40
C LYS A 231 13.74 8.28 9.04
N ALA A 232 13.03 8.48 7.92
CA ALA A 232 12.58 9.78 7.46
C ALA A 232 11.36 9.72 6.54
N ALA A 233 10.57 10.79 6.58
CA ALA A 233 9.50 11.09 5.65
C ALA A 233 9.83 12.35 4.87
N TYR A 234 9.41 12.40 3.61
CA TYR A 234 9.79 13.46 2.68
C TYR A 234 8.57 13.98 1.93
N ALA A 235 8.63 15.25 1.52
CA ALA A 235 7.89 15.72 0.36
C ALA A 235 8.84 16.04 -0.78
N TYR A 236 8.40 15.67 -1.97
CA TYR A 236 9.04 16.01 -3.23
C TYR A 236 8.07 16.76 -4.13
N ASP A 237 8.59 17.62 -5.00
CA ASP A 237 7.84 18.04 -6.18
C ASP A 237 7.72 16.82 -7.13
N PRO A 238 6.51 16.32 -7.42
CA PRO A 238 6.35 15.10 -8.22
C PRO A 238 6.80 15.25 -9.67
N ARG A 239 6.90 16.47 -10.20
CA ARG A 239 7.28 16.70 -11.60
C ARG A 239 8.79 16.74 -11.79
N THR A 240 9.54 17.09 -10.75
CA THR A 240 11.00 17.30 -10.84
C THR A 240 11.81 16.38 -9.95
N GLY A 241 11.18 15.73 -8.96
CA GLY A 241 11.88 14.95 -7.93
C GLY A 241 12.57 15.82 -6.87
N LYS A 242 12.48 17.15 -6.96
CA LYS A 242 13.13 18.05 -6.00
C LYS A 242 12.58 17.83 -4.59
N GLU A 243 13.45 17.53 -3.63
CA GLU A 243 13.09 17.52 -2.21
C GLU A 243 12.64 18.91 -1.77
N LEU A 244 11.45 18.96 -1.15
CA LEU A 244 10.87 20.17 -0.61
C LEU A 244 11.17 20.28 0.88
N TRP A 245 10.88 19.21 1.61
CA TRP A 245 11.15 19.11 3.04
C TRP A 245 11.30 17.65 3.46
N ARG A 246 11.87 17.44 4.66
CA ARG A 246 11.91 16.13 5.32
C ARG A 246 11.72 16.22 6.83
N VAL A 247 11.16 15.16 7.39
CA VAL A 247 11.09 14.86 8.83
C VAL A 247 11.92 13.62 9.09
N GLU A 248 12.69 13.62 10.15
CA GLU A 248 13.59 12.51 10.52
C GLU A 248 13.19 11.94 11.89
N GLU A 249 13.14 10.62 11.99
CA GLU A 249 12.91 9.83 13.21
C GLU A 249 13.82 8.60 13.14
N ARG A 250 15.06 8.76 13.64
CA ARG A 250 16.14 7.79 13.45
C ARG A 250 16.04 6.56 14.33
N ASP A 251 15.20 6.59 15.35
CA ASP A 251 15.02 5.44 16.23
C ASP A 251 14.19 4.34 15.57
N GLN A 252 13.46 4.67 14.50
CA GLN A 252 12.51 3.78 13.81
C GLN A 252 12.90 3.60 12.33
N HIS A 253 12.46 2.52 11.70
CA HIS A 253 12.90 2.17 10.33
C HIS A 253 11.83 1.36 9.59
N SER A 254 12.03 1.03 8.31
CA SER A 254 11.11 0.12 7.59
C SER A 254 9.65 0.61 7.54
N ALA A 255 9.43 1.91 7.35
CA ALA A 255 8.09 2.43 7.13
C ALA A 255 7.46 1.75 5.89
N SER A 256 6.27 1.17 6.07
CA SER A 256 5.59 0.38 5.03
C SER A 256 4.19 0.87 4.68
N THR A 257 3.65 1.76 5.51
CA THR A 257 2.29 2.28 5.35
C THR A 257 2.24 3.37 4.29
N ARG A 258 1.09 3.53 3.62
CA ARG A 258 0.82 4.73 2.82
C ARG A 258 0.39 5.86 3.77
N PRO A 259 0.99 7.06 3.68
CA PRO A 259 0.63 8.17 4.56
C PRO A 259 -0.82 8.62 4.32
N VAL A 260 -1.48 9.04 5.39
CA VAL A 260 -2.85 9.56 5.36
C VAL A 260 -2.83 11.07 5.60
N ILE A 261 -3.69 11.81 4.91
CA ILE A 261 -3.60 13.27 4.84
C ILE A 261 -4.97 13.87 5.12
N GLY A 262 -5.01 14.90 5.97
CA GLY A 262 -6.20 15.66 6.27
C GLY A 262 -5.97 16.61 7.45
N HIS A 263 -6.89 17.54 7.67
CA HIS A 263 -6.77 18.55 8.76
C HIS A 263 -5.45 19.34 8.74
N GLY A 264 -4.89 19.59 7.55
CA GLY A 264 -3.60 20.28 7.40
C GLY A 264 -2.39 19.48 7.92
N MET A 265 -2.54 18.16 8.09
CA MET A 265 -1.52 17.27 8.61
C MET A 265 -1.36 16.00 7.76
N ILE A 266 -0.21 15.37 7.94
CA ILE A 266 0.18 14.07 7.40
C ILE A 266 0.34 13.13 8.60
N PHE A 267 -0.34 11.99 8.54
CA PHE A 267 -0.33 10.96 9.57
C PHE A 267 0.34 9.70 9.02
N TYR A 268 1.36 9.22 9.73
CA TYR A 268 2.03 7.98 9.35
C TYR A 268 2.72 7.29 10.54
N PRO A 269 2.63 5.95 10.62
CA PRO A 269 3.53 5.15 11.42
C PRO A 269 4.98 5.23 10.93
N THR A 270 5.91 5.37 11.86
CA THR A 270 7.35 5.47 11.59
C THR A 270 8.02 4.11 11.32
N GLY A 271 7.26 3.02 11.33
CA GLY A 271 7.73 1.66 11.02
C GLY A 271 8.21 0.87 12.25
N PHE A 272 9.17 -0.02 12.05
CA PHE A 272 9.63 -1.05 12.97
C PHE A 272 10.61 -0.60 14.06
N ALA A 273 10.83 -1.55 14.98
CA ALA A 273 11.37 -1.55 16.35
C ALA A 273 10.33 -1.17 17.41
N ALA A 274 10.02 0.12 17.53
CA ALA A 274 9.05 0.67 18.48
C ALA A 274 8.27 1.83 17.84
N GLY A 275 7.69 1.55 16.66
CA GLY A 275 7.01 2.52 15.80
C GLY A 275 6.05 3.44 16.52
N GLN A 276 6.01 4.70 16.07
CA GLN A 276 5.15 5.75 16.58
C GLN A 276 4.29 6.27 15.44
N LEU A 277 3.07 6.70 15.76
CA LEU A 277 2.28 7.50 14.85
C LEU A 277 2.74 8.95 14.96
N PHE A 278 3.21 9.51 13.86
CA PHE A 278 3.51 10.92 13.72
C PHE A 278 2.32 11.65 13.10
N ALA A 279 2.02 12.83 13.63
CA ALA A 279 1.25 13.84 12.93
C ALA A 279 2.17 15.03 12.61
N VAL A 280 2.33 15.29 11.32
CA VAL A 280 3.22 16.34 10.81
C VAL A 280 2.37 17.38 10.09
N LYS A 281 2.49 18.65 10.49
CA LYS A 281 1.85 19.78 9.79
C LYS A 281 2.36 19.82 8.35
N MET A 282 1.45 20.04 7.40
CA MET A 282 1.80 20.13 6.00
C MET A 282 2.59 21.40 5.68
N GLY A 283 3.47 21.32 4.68
CA GLY A 283 4.26 22.45 4.20
C GLY A 283 5.63 22.54 4.88
N GLY A 284 6.25 23.71 4.74
CA GLY A 284 7.64 23.94 5.18
C GLY A 284 8.66 23.77 4.06
N SER A 285 9.94 23.81 4.45
CA SER A 285 11.11 23.70 3.56
C SER A 285 12.31 23.16 4.33
N GLY A 286 13.07 22.25 3.73
CA GLY A 286 14.27 21.66 4.35
C GLY A 286 13.97 20.68 5.48
N LEU A 287 14.83 20.61 6.50
CA LEU A 287 14.60 19.77 7.67
C LEU A 287 13.58 20.43 8.60
N ILE A 288 12.41 19.81 8.77
CA ILE A 288 11.26 20.39 9.49
C ILE A 288 10.84 19.62 10.75
N THR A 289 11.62 18.62 11.19
CA THR A 289 11.28 17.74 12.32
C THR A 289 10.80 18.52 13.55
N ASP A 290 11.59 19.47 14.04
CA ASP A 290 11.30 20.17 15.30
C ASP A 290 10.17 21.20 15.18
N SER A 291 9.89 21.68 13.96
CA SER A 291 8.92 22.74 13.73
C SER A 291 7.53 22.24 13.30
N HIS A 292 7.46 21.07 12.65
CA HIS A 292 6.23 20.58 12.02
C HIS A 292 5.64 19.32 12.65
N VAL A 293 6.38 18.56 13.47
CA VAL A 293 5.77 17.47 14.24
C VAL A 293 4.81 18.07 15.27
N ALA A 294 3.50 17.90 15.05
CA ALA A 294 2.45 18.45 15.90
C ALA A 294 2.23 17.60 17.16
N TRP A 295 2.21 16.28 16.98
CA TRP A 295 2.09 15.33 18.08
C TRP A 295 2.60 13.94 17.66
N LYS A 296 2.90 13.11 18.65
CA LYS A 296 3.32 11.71 18.50
C LYS A 296 2.43 10.81 19.35
N PHE A 297 2.14 9.60 18.89
CA PHE A 297 1.44 8.58 19.66
C PHE A 297 2.16 7.23 19.57
N LYS A 298 2.26 6.49 20.67
CA LYS A 298 3.14 5.30 20.76
C LYS A 298 2.44 3.97 21.04
N ARG A 299 1.17 3.99 21.47
CA ARG A 299 0.49 2.78 21.95
C ARG A 299 -0.13 2.00 20.79
N SER A 300 0.24 0.74 20.59
CA SER A 300 -0.41 -0.13 19.59
C SER A 300 -0.45 0.48 18.18
N VAL A 301 0.67 1.08 17.74
CA VAL A 301 0.81 1.64 16.39
C VAL A 301 1.10 0.51 15.40
N PRO A 302 0.47 0.49 14.22
CA PRO A 302 0.77 -0.51 13.19
C PRO A 302 2.14 -0.34 12.54
N ASN A 303 2.80 -1.44 12.22
CA ASN A 303 3.97 -1.46 11.36
C ASN A 303 3.60 -1.66 9.89
N LYS A 304 2.63 -2.56 9.61
CA LYS A 304 2.22 -2.96 8.25
C LYS A 304 0.90 -2.32 7.76
N PRO A 305 -0.23 -2.41 8.49
CA PRO A 305 -1.49 -1.83 8.01
C PRO A 305 -1.43 -0.29 7.97
N SER A 306 -1.83 0.34 6.86
CA SER A 306 -1.94 1.81 6.84
C SER A 306 -3.25 2.27 7.49
N LEU A 307 -3.25 3.50 7.99
CA LEU A 307 -4.36 4.05 8.79
C LEU A 307 -5.59 4.39 7.93
N LEU A 308 -6.71 4.72 8.57
CA LEU A 308 -7.83 5.43 7.95
C LEU A 308 -8.05 6.74 8.69
N LEU A 309 -8.31 7.82 7.95
CA LEU A 309 -8.78 9.10 8.51
C LEU A 309 -10.22 9.29 8.04
N ILE A 310 -11.16 9.18 8.96
CA ILE A 310 -12.59 9.30 8.70
C ILE A 310 -13.10 10.42 9.58
N ASP A 311 -13.61 11.47 8.95
CA ASP A 311 -13.96 12.74 9.59
C ASP A 311 -12.78 13.27 10.45
N ASP A 312 -13.00 13.49 11.74
CA ASP A 312 -11.99 13.95 12.70
C ASP A 312 -11.23 12.81 13.40
N LEU A 313 -11.41 11.54 12.98
CA LEU A 313 -10.90 10.36 13.67
C LEU A 313 -9.92 9.54 12.84
N ILE A 314 -8.83 9.10 13.47
CA ILE A 314 -7.86 8.16 12.91
C ILE A 314 -8.17 6.76 13.44
N TYR A 315 -8.36 5.80 12.54
CA TYR A 315 -8.53 4.39 12.87
C TYR A 315 -7.28 3.60 12.52
N MET A 316 -6.86 2.75 13.44
CA MET A 316 -5.68 1.91 13.31
C MET A 316 -5.99 0.48 13.73
N ILE A 317 -5.33 -0.48 13.11
CA ILE A 317 -5.25 -1.86 13.57
C ILE A 317 -3.78 -2.24 13.59
N ASN A 318 -3.25 -2.55 14.77
CA ASN A 318 -1.85 -2.98 14.86
C ASN A 318 -1.69 -4.43 14.42
N ASP A 319 -0.44 -4.83 14.20
CA ASP A 319 -0.08 -6.14 13.68
C ASP A 319 -0.54 -7.31 14.56
N THR A 320 -0.91 -7.07 15.82
CA THR A 320 -1.30 -8.07 16.83
C THR A 320 -2.77 -7.96 17.27
N GLY A 321 -3.61 -7.32 16.46
CA GLY A 321 -5.06 -7.36 16.61
C GLY A 321 -5.62 -6.42 17.68
N ILE A 322 -5.01 -5.26 17.87
CA ILE A 322 -5.53 -4.15 18.67
C ILE A 322 -6.01 -3.05 17.73
N ALA A 323 -7.34 -2.90 17.63
CA ALA A 323 -7.96 -1.77 16.95
C ALA A 323 -7.94 -0.55 17.87
N SER A 324 -7.65 0.64 17.33
CA SER A 324 -7.65 1.90 18.08
C SER A 324 -8.25 3.03 17.26
N CYS A 325 -8.84 4.01 17.95
CA CYS A 325 -9.35 5.25 17.37
C CYS A 325 -8.79 6.45 18.13
N LEU A 326 -8.35 7.47 17.39
CA LEU A 326 -7.71 8.67 17.93
C LEU A 326 -8.34 9.93 17.32
N GLU A 327 -8.33 11.02 18.08
CA GLU A 327 -8.58 12.36 17.54
C GLU A 327 -7.46 12.75 16.57
N ALA A 328 -7.80 13.06 15.32
CA ALA A 328 -6.82 13.41 14.30
C ALA A 328 -6.05 14.70 14.63
N LYS A 329 -6.70 15.66 15.30
CA LYS A 329 -6.08 16.96 15.58
C LYS A 329 -5.14 16.94 16.79
N THR A 330 -5.39 16.07 17.77
CA THR A 330 -4.68 16.10 19.06
C THR A 330 -3.91 14.82 19.37
N GLY A 331 -4.19 13.72 18.67
CA GLY A 331 -3.62 12.40 18.97
C GLY A 331 -4.19 11.77 20.25
N GLN A 332 -5.25 12.34 20.83
CA GLN A 332 -5.90 11.79 22.01
C GLN A 332 -6.57 10.46 21.66
N LEU A 333 -6.30 9.43 22.47
CA LEU A 333 -6.96 8.13 22.34
C LEU A 333 -8.46 8.28 22.67
N VAL A 334 -9.31 7.85 21.75
CA VAL A 334 -10.77 7.81 21.93
C VAL A 334 -11.18 6.44 22.46
N TRP A 335 -10.75 5.37 21.80
CA TRP A 335 -10.95 4.00 22.27
C TRP A 335 -9.85 3.06 21.77
N GLN A 336 -9.68 1.94 22.46
CA GLN A 336 -8.80 0.84 22.08
C GLN A 336 -9.44 -0.49 22.43
N GLN A 337 -9.43 -1.45 21.50
CA GLN A 337 -10.05 -2.75 21.67
C GLN A 337 -9.19 -3.85 21.06
N ARG A 338 -8.97 -4.93 21.82
CA ARG A 338 -8.39 -6.16 21.29
C ARG A 338 -9.47 -6.94 20.55
N ILE A 339 -9.22 -7.21 19.27
CA ILE A 339 -10.08 -8.02 18.39
C ILE A 339 -9.44 -9.36 17.98
N GLY A 340 -8.15 -9.54 18.31
CA GLY A 340 -7.38 -10.75 18.01
C GLY A 340 -7.01 -10.88 16.53
N GLY A 341 -6.16 -11.86 16.22
CA GLY A 341 -5.58 -12.07 14.89
C GLY A 341 -4.29 -11.26 14.65
N GLU A 342 -3.61 -11.58 13.56
CA GLU A 342 -2.43 -10.85 13.08
C GLU A 342 -2.78 -10.07 11.81
N TYR A 343 -2.28 -8.85 11.64
CA TYR A 343 -2.71 -7.98 10.53
C TYR A 343 -1.53 -7.47 9.71
N SER A 344 -1.57 -7.78 8.41
CA SER A 344 -0.76 -7.14 7.37
C SER A 344 -1.59 -6.27 6.44
N ALA A 345 -2.81 -6.71 6.14
CA ALA A 345 -3.71 -6.01 5.23
C ALA A 345 -4.11 -4.64 5.79
N SER A 346 -4.13 -3.64 4.90
CA SER A 346 -4.67 -2.34 5.22
C SER A 346 -6.20 -2.41 5.27
N PRO A 347 -6.85 -1.73 6.25
CA PRO A 347 -8.29 -1.60 6.28
C PRO A 347 -8.84 -0.77 5.13
N VAL A 348 -10.11 -1.03 4.79
CA VAL A 348 -10.90 -0.24 3.84
C VAL A 348 -12.16 0.30 4.52
N TYR A 349 -12.61 1.47 4.07
CA TYR A 349 -13.77 2.18 4.60
C TYR A 349 -14.80 2.45 3.51
N ALA A 350 -16.06 2.24 3.86
CA ALA A 350 -17.22 2.70 3.09
C ALA A 350 -18.46 2.75 3.98
N ASP A 351 -19.35 3.71 3.72
CA ASP A 351 -20.70 3.74 4.31
C ASP A 351 -20.73 3.56 5.85
N GLY A 352 -19.87 4.30 6.55
CA GLY A 352 -19.78 4.27 8.02
C GLY A 352 -19.20 2.98 8.62
N LYS A 353 -18.54 2.16 7.80
CA LYS A 353 -18.02 0.84 8.19
C LYS A 353 -16.57 0.67 7.78
N ILE A 354 -15.82 -0.10 8.57
CA ILE A 354 -14.42 -0.45 8.31
C ILE A 354 -14.30 -1.97 8.27
N TRP A 355 -13.65 -2.49 7.22
CA TRP A 355 -13.31 -3.90 7.07
C TRP A 355 -11.84 -4.11 7.39
N LEU A 356 -11.59 -4.99 8.36
CA LEU A 356 -10.26 -5.39 8.84
C LEU A 356 -10.07 -6.85 8.49
N VAL A 357 -8.98 -7.22 7.82
CA VAL A 357 -8.70 -8.61 7.43
C VAL A 357 -7.36 -9.05 8.01
N SER A 358 -7.36 -10.16 8.73
CA SER A 358 -6.17 -10.74 9.35
C SER A 358 -5.50 -11.79 8.46
N GLU A 359 -4.25 -12.08 8.80
CA GLU A 359 -3.38 -13.03 8.12
C GLU A 359 -3.89 -14.47 8.17
N ASP A 360 -4.75 -14.81 9.12
CA ASP A 360 -5.40 -16.13 9.24
C ASP A 360 -6.75 -16.21 8.53
N GLY A 361 -7.23 -15.12 7.91
CA GLY A 361 -8.47 -15.10 7.11
C GLY A 361 -9.70 -14.67 7.87
N LYS A 362 -9.55 -14.39 9.17
CA LYS A 362 -10.58 -13.71 9.93
C LYS A 362 -10.75 -12.27 9.40
N SER A 363 -12.00 -11.83 9.33
CA SER A 363 -12.34 -10.47 8.96
C SER A 363 -13.31 -9.89 9.98
N ILE A 364 -13.01 -8.70 10.47
CA ILE A 364 -13.86 -7.96 11.41
C ILE A 364 -14.41 -6.74 10.70
N VAL A 365 -15.73 -6.56 10.77
CA VAL A 365 -16.40 -5.34 10.32
C VAL A 365 -16.75 -4.53 11.56
N ILE A 366 -16.33 -3.26 11.61
CA ILE A 366 -16.66 -2.35 12.71
C ILE A 366 -17.40 -1.12 12.19
N ARG A 367 -18.25 -0.53 13.05
CA ARG A 367 -18.84 0.78 12.80
C ARG A 367 -17.85 1.88 13.11
N THR A 368 -17.85 2.94 12.31
CA THR A 368 -17.14 4.18 12.66
C THR A 368 -17.88 4.93 13.75
N GLY A 369 -17.14 5.38 14.75
CA GLY A 369 -17.65 6.25 15.79
C GLY A 369 -16.66 6.45 16.92
N ARG A 370 -17.13 7.18 17.95
CA ARG A 370 -16.39 7.45 19.20
C ARG A 370 -16.47 6.30 20.21
N THR A 371 -17.23 5.26 19.89
CA THR A 371 -17.31 4.00 20.64
C THR A 371 -16.98 2.86 19.70
N PHE A 372 -16.31 1.83 20.23
CA PHE A 372 -16.08 0.61 19.47
C PHE A 372 -17.39 -0.19 19.33
N GLU A 373 -17.74 -0.57 18.11
CA GLU A 373 -18.88 -1.45 17.81
C GLU A 373 -18.47 -2.45 16.72
N LYS A 374 -18.40 -3.73 17.09
CA LYS A 374 -18.21 -4.83 16.12
C LYS A 374 -19.55 -5.17 15.49
N LEU A 375 -19.62 -5.09 14.16
CA LEU A 375 -20.82 -5.38 13.38
C LEU A 375 -20.88 -6.84 12.93
N ALA A 376 -19.74 -7.38 12.50
CA ALA A 376 -19.64 -8.74 12.00
C ALA A 376 -18.25 -9.32 12.19
N GLU A 377 -18.17 -10.64 12.12
CA GLU A 377 -16.96 -11.44 12.15
C GLU A 377 -17.12 -12.59 11.14
N ASN A 378 -16.18 -12.68 10.22
CA ASN A 378 -16.21 -13.61 9.08
C ASN A 378 -14.89 -14.37 9.00
N THR A 379 -14.88 -15.51 8.33
CA THR A 379 -13.65 -16.29 8.10
C THR A 379 -13.65 -16.86 6.70
N LEU A 380 -12.54 -16.66 5.99
CA LEU A 380 -12.19 -17.39 4.77
C LEU A 380 -11.00 -18.31 5.04
N ASN A 381 -10.90 -19.37 4.25
CA ASN A 381 -9.76 -20.25 4.31
C ASN A 381 -8.50 -19.55 3.77
N GLU A 382 -7.33 -20.10 4.12
CA GLU A 382 -6.02 -19.73 3.57
C GLU A 382 -5.48 -18.32 3.89
N GLY A 383 -6.23 -17.49 4.59
CA GLY A 383 -5.82 -16.19 5.13
C GLY A 383 -5.29 -15.15 4.15
N ALA A 384 -5.14 -13.89 4.57
CA ALA A 384 -4.84 -12.79 3.64
C ALA A 384 -3.78 -11.82 4.17
N LEU A 385 -2.81 -11.48 3.31
CA LEU A 385 -1.87 -10.38 3.53
C LEU A 385 -2.19 -9.16 2.66
N ALA A 386 -2.89 -9.38 1.55
CA ALA A 386 -3.31 -8.35 0.62
C ALA A 386 -4.50 -7.55 1.19
N SER A 387 -4.57 -6.27 0.85
CA SER A 387 -5.69 -5.42 1.27
C SER A 387 -6.90 -5.65 0.36
N PRO A 388 -8.15 -5.57 0.87
CA PRO A 388 -9.33 -5.66 0.03
C PRO A 388 -9.39 -4.53 -0.99
N ALA A 389 -10.05 -4.77 -2.13
CA ALA A 389 -10.53 -3.74 -3.02
C ALA A 389 -12.06 -3.64 -2.95
N ILE A 390 -12.59 -2.43 -3.13
CA ILE A 390 -14.03 -2.18 -3.21
C ILE A 390 -14.34 -1.69 -4.62
N ALA A 391 -15.29 -2.34 -5.30
CA ALA A 391 -15.78 -1.87 -6.59
C ALA A 391 -17.26 -2.25 -6.77
N GLY A 392 -18.11 -1.23 -6.99
CA GLY A 392 -19.56 -1.41 -6.96
C GLY A 392 -20.04 -1.82 -5.56
N LYS A 393 -20.72 -2.96 -5.45
CA LYS A 393 -21.21 -3.53 -4.18
C LYS A 393 -20.37 -4.69 -3.64
N ALA A 394 -19.25 -4.99 -4.30
CA ALA A 394 -18.42 -6.13 -3.96
C ALA A 394 -17.15 -5.74 -3.21
N LEU A 395 -16.72 -6.63 -2.31
CA LEU A 395 -15.33 -6.72 -1.86
C LEU A 395 -14.60 -7.74 -2.71
N TYR A 396 -13.41 -7.36 -3.18
CA TYR A 396 -12.46 -8.27 -3.81
C TYR A 396 -11.31 -8.52 -2.85
N LEU A 397 -11.18 -9.76 -2.39
CA LEU A 397 -10.19 -10.13 -1.37
C LEU A 397 -9.29 -11.24 -1.91
N ARG A 398 -7.98 -10.97 -1.89
CA ARG A 398 -6.96 -11.96 -2.21
C ARG A 398 -6.49 -12.64 -0.92
N THR A 399 -6.71 -13.95 -0.84
CA THR A 399 -6.07 -14.82 0.16
C THR A 399 -4.74 -15.35 -0.37
N ARG A 400 -4.05 -16.21 0.40
CA ARG A 400 -2.79 -16.80 -0.04
C ARG A 400 -2.89 -17.60 -1.35
N THR A 401 -4.06 -18.17 -1.61
CA THR A 401 -4.26 -19.13 -2.72
C THR A 401 -5.41 -18.77 -3.65
N HIS A 402 -6.26 -17.78 -3.31
CA HIS A 402 -7.45 -17.44 -4.09
C HIS A 402 -7.71 -15.94 -4.17
N LEU A 403 -8.46 -15.52 -5.18
CA LEU A 403 -9.15 -14.23 -5.24
C LEU A 403 -10.66 -14.50 -5.09
N TYR A 404 -11.31 -13.77 -4.19
CA TYR A 404 -12.75 -13.86 -3.94
C TYR A 404 -13.45 -12.58 -4.42
N ARG A 405 -14.67 -12.74 -4.94
CA ARG A 405 -15.68 -11.67 -5.00
C ARG A 405 -16.75 -11.95 -3.95
N ILE A 406 -16.88 -11.04 -3.00
CA ILE A 406 -17.81 -11.14 -1.88
C ILE A 406 -18.88 -10.06 -2.08
N GLU A 407 -20.15 -10.44 -2.11
CA GLU A 407 -21.29 -9.56 -2.36
C GLU A 407 -22.57 -10.24 -1.83
N ASP A 408 -23.49 -9.43 -1.29
CA ASP A 408 -24.79 -9.87 -0.75
C ASP A 408 -25.86 -10.06 -1.85
#